data_AF-A0A522D5I5-F1
#
_entry.id   AF-A0A522D5I5-F1
#
_cell.length_a   1.000
_cell.length_b   1.000
_cell.length_c   1.000
_cell.angle_alpha   90.00
_cell.angle_beta   90.00
_cell.angle_gamma   90.00
#
_symmetry.space_group_name_H-M   'P 1'
#
loop_
_entity.id
_entity.type
_entity.pdbx_description
1 polymer ?
#
loop_
_entity_poly.entity_id
_entity_poly.type
_entity_poly.pdbx_seq_one_letter_code
_entity_poly.pdbx_strand_id
1 'polypeptide(L)'
;MRSIALALLFACIALVPGCSRQPLNEKAFQTVWGEYIQREFEESFDEKKSISQREDLIKDVLKQYKIDADEFKQYMSKNHEDKYNKVFLNR
;
A
#
# COMPACT_ATOMS: atom_id res chain seq x y z
N MET A 1 34.58 37.67 -15.50
CA MET A 1 33.13 37.41 -15.63
C MET A 1 32.86 35.97 -16.05
N ARG A 2 33.20 34.97 -15.21
CA ARG A 2 32.95 33.54 -15.52
C ARG A 2 32.36 32.76 -14.34
N SER A 3 32.37 33.32 -13.14
CA SER A 3 31.99 32.61 -11.91
C SER A 3 30.54 32.85 -11.44
N ILE A 4 29.78 33.73 -12.10
CA ILE A 4 28.41 34.09 -11.69
C ILE A 4 27.36 33.13 -12.30
N ALA A 5 27.66 32.50 -13.43
CA ALA A 5 26.72 31.61 -14.12
C ALA A 5 26.56 30.23 -13.43
N LEU A 6 27.56 29.77 -12.66
CA LEU A 6 27.50 28.46 -12.00
C LEU A 6 26.56 28.45 -10.78
N ALA A 7 26.40 29.60 -10.10
CA ALA A 7 25.59 29.69 -8.89
C ALA A 7 24.07 29.64 -9.15
N LEU A 8 23.63 30.07 -10.34
CA LEU A 8 22.23 30.04 -10.74
C LEU A 8 21.72 28.63 -11.10
N LEU A 9 22.61 27.70 -11.47
CA LEU A 9 22.20 26.34 -11.87
C LEU A 9 21.89 25.42 -10.68
N PHE A 10 22.43 25.71 -9.49
CA PHE A 10 22.18 24.92 -8.28
C PHE A 10 20.90 25.33 -7.51
N ALA A 11 20.35 26.51 -7.80
CA ALA A 11 19.16 27.01 -7.12
C ALA A 11 17.85 26.35 -7.59
N CYS A 12 17.85 25.66 -8.74
CA CYS A 12 16.64 25.06 -9.31
C CYS A 12 16.34 23.62 -8.85
N ILE A 13 17.23 22.97 -8.09
CA ILE A 13 17.06 21.55 -7.70
C ILE A 13 16.39 21.39 -6.32
N ALA A 14 16.20 22.47 -5.56
CA ALA A 14 15.66 22.41 -4.19
C ALA A 14 14.11 22.34 -4.10
N LEU A 15 13.40 22.25 -5.23
CA LEU A 15 11.93 22.20 -5.27
C LEU A 15 11.38 20.81 -5.60
N VAL A 16 12.10 19.73 -5.26
CA VAL A 16 11.44 18.43 -5.17
C VAL A 16 10.65 18.45 -3.87
N PRO A 17 9.31 18.58 -3.86
CA PRO A 17 8.56 18.23 -2.67
C PRO A 17 8.92 16.76 -2.42
N GLY A 18 9.67 16.51 -1.35
CA GLY A 18 9.75 15.16 -0.84
C GLY A 18 8.31 14.72 -0.66
N CYS A 19 7.86 13.78 -1.49
CA CYS A 19 6.60 13.09 -1.26
C CYS A 19 6.72 12.46 0.12
N SER A 20 6.33 13.20 1.15
CA SER A 20 6.10 12.69 2.49
C SER A 20 4.94 11.74 2.33
N ARG A 21 5.25 10.50 1.94
CA ARG A 21 4.31 9.39 1.88
C ARG A 21 3.73 9.30 3.27
N GLN A 22 2.47 9.69 3.42
CA GLN A 22 1.81 9.60 4.71
C GLN A 22 1.81 8.12 5.10
N PRO A 23 2.27 7.78 6.30
CA PRO A 23 2.28 6.41 6.76
C PRO A 23 0.84 5.88 6.74
N LEU A 24 0.68 4.63 6.29
CA LEU A 24 -0.60 3.94 6.37
C LEU A 24 -1.15 4.03 7.79
N ASN A 25 -2.39 4.51 7.91
CA ASN A 25 -3.08 4.69 9.16
C ASN A 25 -4.34 3.81 9.22
N GLU A 26 -4.93 3.71 10.41
CA GLU A 26 -6.07 2.82 10.64
C GLU A 26 -7.27 3.12 9.74
N LYS A 27 -7.52 4.40 9.43
CA LYS A 27 -8.61 4.77 8.52
C LYS A 27 -8.37 4.21 7.12
N ALA A 28 -7.18 4.42 6.57
CA ALA A 28 -6.81 3.91 5.25
C ALA A 28 -6.82 2.38 5.22
N PHE A 29 -6.35 1.76 6.29
CA PHE A 29 -6.42 0.31 6.47
C PHE A 29 -7.87 -0.20 6.41
N GLN A 30 -8.78 0.37 7.21
CA GLN A 30 -10.18 -0.06 7.26
C GLN A 30 -10.89 0.11 5.92
N THR A 31 -10.58 1.18 5.18
CA THR A 31 -11.10 1.38 3.82
C THR A 31 -10.67 0.26 2.87
N VAL A 32 -9.37 -0.05 2.81
CA VAL A 32 -8.86 -1.14 1.96
C VAL A 32 -9.43 -2.50 2.40
N TRP A 33 -9.49 -2.73 3.71
CA TRP A 33 -9.97 -3.99 4.25
C TRP A 33 -11.45 -4.23 3.96
N GLY A 34 -12.28 -3.19 4.11
CA GLY A 34 -13.69 -3.26 3.75
C GLY A 34 -13.90 -3.61 2.28
N GLU A 35 -13.19 -2.93 1.38
CA GLU A 35 -13.23 -3.22 -0.06
C GLU A 35 -12.78 -4.65 -0.38
N TYR A 36 -11.69 -5.11 0.25
CA TYR A 36 -11.23 -6.50 0.10
C TYR A 36 -12.31 -7.51 0.50
N ILE A 37 -12.95 -7.32 1.66
CA ILE A 37 -13.99 -8.25 2.15
C ILE A 37 -15.22 -8.22 1.24
N GLN A 38 -15.63 -7.03 0.77
CA GLN A 38 -16.73 -6.91 -0.17
C GLN A 38 -16.44 -7.68 -1.46
N ARG A 39 -15.26 -7.49 -2.06
CA ARG A 39 -14.89 -8.19 -3.28
C ARG A 39 -14.70 -9.69 -3.08
N GLU A 40 -14.13 -10.11 -1.95
CA GLU A 40 -14.02 -11.52 -1.58
C GLU A 40 -15.40 -12.19 -1.52
N PHE A 41 -16.41 -11.48 -1.01
CA PHE A 41 -17.80 -11.93 -0.98
C PHE A 41 -18.43 -11.97 -2.39
N GLU A 42 -18.28 -10.91 -3.19
CA GLU A 42 -18.82 -10.82 -4.55
C GLU A 42 -18.24 -11.91 -5.47
N GLU A 43 -16.95 -12.19 -5.34
CA GLU A 43 -16.27 -13.24 -6.12
C GLU A 43 -16.54 -14.66 -5.58
N SER A 44 -17.42 -14.81 -4.57
CA SER A 44 -17.84 -16.07 -3.95
C SER A 44 -16.66 -16.94 -3.53
N PHE A 45 -15.72 -16.34 -2.78
CA PHE A 45 -14.52 -17.05 -2.35
C PHE A 45 -14.88 -18.14 -1.33
N ASP A 46 -14.88 -19.39 -1.81
CA ASP A 46 -15.05 -20.58 -0.97
C ASP A 46 -13.85 -20.75 -0.01
N GLU A 47 -14.06 -21.36 1.16
CA GLU A 47 -13.04 -21.43 2.25
C GLU A 47 -11.69 -22.03 1.83
N LYS A 48 -11.67 -22.79 0.72
CA LYS A 48 -10.50 -23.50 0.16
C LYS A 48 -9.67 -22.69 -0.83
N LYS A 49 -9.96 -21.41 -1.07
CA LYS A 49 -9.18 -20.56 -2.00
C LYS A 49 -7.70 -20.50 -1.59
N SER A 50 -6.80 -20.46 -2.57
CA SER A 50 -5.36 -20.43 -2.32
C SER A 50 -4.93 -19.06 -1.76
N ILE A 51 -3.88 -19.04 -0.93
CA ILE A 51 -3.23 -17.80 -0.47
C ILE A 51 -2.98 -16.84 -1.64
N SER A 52 -2.54 -17.37 -2.79
CA SER A 52 -2.23 -16.55 -3.97
C SER A 52 -3.43 -15.73 -4.45
N GLN A 53 -4.65 -16.28 -4.43
CA GLN A 53 -5.85 -15.55 -4.87
C GLN A 53 -6.22 -14.43 -3.90
N ARG A 54 -6.07 -14.66 -2.60
CA ARG A 54 -6.28 -13.63 -1.58
C ARG A 54 -5.23 -12.52 -1.68
N GLU A 55 -3.97 -12.91 -1.92
CA GLU A 55 -2.87 -11.97 -2.13
C GLU A 55 -3.02 -11.15 -3.42
N ASP A 56 -3.50 -11.75 -4.51
CA ASP A 56 -3.75 -11.04 -5.76
C ASP A 56 -4.93 -10.06 -5.61
N LEU A 57 -6.01 -10.50 -4.95
CA LEU A 57 -7.17 -9.66 -4.68
C LEU A 57 -6.80 -8.43 -3.84
N ILE A 58 -6.07 -8.61 -2.74
CA ILE A 58 -5.64 -7.48 -1.91
C ILE A 58 -4.71 -6.54 -2.69
N LYS A 59 -3.79 -7.07 -3.52
CA LYS A 59 -2.91 -6.25 -4.37
C LYS A 59 -3.71 -5.39 -5.34
N ASP A 60 -4.77 -5.93 -5.92
CA ASP A 60 -5.62 -5.18 -6.83
C ASP A 60 -6.41 -4.07 -6.13
N VAL A 61 -6.91 -4.31 -4.93
CA VAL A 61 -7.51 -3.26 -4.10
C VAL A 61 -6.48 -2.18 -3.77
N LEU A 62 -5.28 -2.55 -3.33
CA LEU A 62 -4.22 -1.61 -2.97
C LEU A 62 -3.81 -0.68 -4.11
N LYS A 63 -3.78 -1.19 -5.36
CA LYS A 63 -3.52 -0.37 -6.57
C LYS A 63 -4.53 0.77 -6.72
N GLN A 64 -5.81 0.52 -6.44
CA GLN A 64 -6.88 1.54 -6.56
C GLN A 64 -6.65 2.70 -5.58
N TYR A 65 -6.20 2.37 -4.36
CA TYR A 65 -5.91 3.35 -3.30
C TYR A 65 -4.47 3.90 -3.36
N LYS A 66 -3.65 3.46 -4.32
CA LYS A 66 -2.23 3.84 -4.48
C LYS A 66 -1.39 3.54 -3.22
N ILE A 67 -1.75 2.49 -2.50
CA ILE A 67 -1.05 2.04 -1.29
C ILE A 67 0.02 1.02 -1.71
N ASP A 68 1.20 1.11 -1.09
CA ASP A 68 2.28 0.18 -1.33
C ASP A 68 1.99 -1.16 -0.64
N ALA A 69 2.23 -2.26 -1.35
CA ALA A 69 1.90 -3.58 -0.87
C ALA A 69 2.77 -3.99 0.33
N ASP A 70 4.05 -3.62 0.34
CA ASP A 70 4.95 -3.96 1.44
C ASP A 70 4.63 -3.11 2.67
N GLU A 71 4.33 -1.82 2.50
CA GLU A 71 3.86 -0.94 3.56
C GLU A 71 2.57 -1.48 4.21
N PHE A 72 1.60 -1.88 3.38
CA PHE A 72 0.34 -2.46 3.86
C PHE A 72 0.55 -3.80 4.57
N LYS A 73 1.36 -4.68 3.99
CA LYS A 73 1.68 -5.99 4.56
C LYS A 73 2.37 -5.85 5.92
N GLN A 74 3.32 -4.92 6.04
CA GLN A 74 4.00 -4.61 7.30
C GLN A 74 3.02 -4.05 8.34
N TYR A 75 2.19 -3.08 7.96
CA TYR A 75 1.19 -2.51 8.86
C TYR A 75 0.22 -3.58 9.36
N MET A 76 -0.31 -4.41 8.45
CA MET A 76 -1.25 -5.47 8.78
C MET A 76 -0.59 -6.51 9.70
N SER A 77 0.65 -6.93 9.42
CA SER A 77 1.37 -7.88 10.29
C SER A 77 1.58 -7.39 11.72
N LYS A 78 1.75 -6.06 11.90
CA LYS A 78 2.02 -5.46 13.22
C LYS A 78 0.76 -5.15 14.02
N ASN A 79 -0.32 -4.77 13.34
CA ASN A 79 -1.52 -4.22 13.99
C ASN A 79 -2.74 -5.14 13.88
N HIS A 80 -2.76 -6.06 12.92
CA HIS A 80 -3.91 -6.91 12.58
C HIS A 80 -3.45 -8.32 12.17
N GLU A 81 -2.80 -9.03 13.10
CA GLU A 81 -2.20 -10.35 12.88
C GLU A 81 -3.21 -11.38 12.33
N ASP A 82 -4.45 -11.35 12.82
CA ASP A 82 -5.56 -12.18 12.34
C ASP A 82 -5.83 -12.03 10.84
N LYS A 83 -5.87 -10.77 10.37
CA LYS A 83 -6.12 -10.41 8.96
C LYS A 83 -4.90 -10.70 8.10
N TYR A 84 -3.71 -10.45 8.64
CA TYR A 84 -2.45 -10.81 7.99
C TYR A 84 -2.40 -12.30 7.70
N ASN A 85 -2.75 -13.12 8.70
CA ASN A 85 -2.79 -14.56 8.56
C ASN A 85 -3.78 -14.96 7.48
N LYS A 86 -5.05 -14.51 7.55
CA LYS A 86 -6.07 -14.83 6.54
C LYS A 86 -5.60 -14.61 5.09
N VAL A 87 -4.91 -13.50 4.82
CA VAL A 87 -4.51 -13.13 3.46
C VAL A 87 -3.18 -13.77 3.04
N PHE A 88 -2.18 -13.79 3.92
CA PHE A 88 -0.80 -14.12 3.55
C PHE A 88 -0.28 -15.45 4.11
N LEU A 89 -0.99 -16.09 5.05
CA LEU A 89 -0.59 -17.36 5.66
C LEU A 89 -1.76 -18.36 5.70
N ASN A 90 -1.59 -19.54 5.12
CA ASN A 90 -2.58 -20.62 5.22
C ASN A 90 -2.38 -21.37 6.55
N ARG A 91 -2.69 -20.74 7.67
CA ARG A 91 -2.69 -21.36 8.99
C ARG A 91 -4.10 -21.50 9.52
#